data_AF-A0A0J1G9Q4-F1
#
_entry.id   AF-A0A0J1G9Q4-F1
#
_cell.length_a   1.000
_cell.length_b   1.000
_cell.length_c   1.000
_cell.angle_alpha   90.00
_cell.angle_beta   90.00
_cell.angle_gamma   90.00
#
_symmetry.space_group_name_H-M   'P 1'
#
loop_
_entity.id
_entity.type
_entity.pdbx_description
1 polymer ?
#
loop_
_entity_poly.entity_id
_entity_poly.type
_entity_poly.pdbx_seq_one_letter_code
_entity_poly.pdbx_strand_id
1 'polypeptide(L)'
;MPSKDFSLTFIFTLPIIKGISKIYLLNYLQEVTMSKIDEVRSAMVAAMKAGEKERKDSLSMLLSALKNKAIDKREDLTEQEENEVVLKEIKQTKETLELTPADRTDIVEECKKRIAVYEEFAPHMMDEDEIKSVISEVLKSLGIDAPTGKDKGRIMKELMPKVKGVADGKLVNQILGSLMQ
;
A
#
# COMPACT_ATOMS: atom_id res chain seq x y z
N MET A 1 -27.96 -6.31 -7.36
CA MET A 1 -26.89 -5.97 -8.32
C MET A 1 -25.75 -6.95 -8.10
N PRO A 2 -25.31 -7.72 -9.11
CA PRO A 2 -24.39 -8.82 -8.86
C PRO A 2 -22.99 -8.30 -8.57
N SER A 3 -22.40 -8.80 -7.48
CA SER A 3 -20.99 -8.70 -7.14
C SER A 3 -20.16 -9.19 -8.32
N LYS A 4 -19.26 -8.35 -8.79
CA LYS A 4 -18.41 -8.61 -9.94
C LYS A 4 -17.18 -9.43 -9.52
N ASP A 5 -17.42 -10.68 -9.10
CA ASP A 5 -16.36 -11.69 -9.08
C ASP A 5 -16.10 -12.16 -10.53
N PHE A 6 -15.39 -11.32 -11.29
CA PHE A 6 -14.88 -11.72 -12.60
C PHE A 6 -13.64 -12.59 -12.40
N SER A 7 -13.86 -13.86 -12.09
CA SER A 7 -12.81 -14.87 -12.22
C SER A 7 -12.20 -14.79 -13.63
N LEU A 8 -10.87 -14.85 -13.74
CA LEU A 8 -10.12 -14.82 -15.00
C LEU A 8 -10.71 -15.77 -16.05
N THR A 9 -11.25 -16.90 -15.63
CA THR A 9 -11.91 -17.88 -16.51
C THR A 9 -13.13 -17.30 -17.25
N PHE A 10 -13.86 -16.36 -16.64
CA PHE A 10 -15.05 -15.74 -17.22
C PHE A 10 -14.70 -14.74 -18.32
N ILE A 11 -13.61 -13.99 -18.15
CA ILE A 11 -13.14 -12.98 -19.12
C ILE A 11 -12.76 -13.64 -20.46
N PHE A 12 -12.13 -14.83 -20.45
CA PHE A 12 -11.77 -15.56 -21.68
C PHE A 12 -12.97 -16.09 -22.49
N THR A 13 -14.19 -16.05 -21.94
CA THR A 13 -15.40 -16.54 -22.63
C THR A 13 -16.18 -15.44 -23.35
N LEU A 14 -15.84 -14.15 -23.13
CA LEU A 14 -16.52 -13.02 -23.77
C LEU A 14 -16.22 -12.97 -25.28
N PRO A 15 -17.25 -12.79 -26.14
CA PRO A 15 -17.10 -12.86 -27.60
C PRO A 15 -16.16 -11.79 -28.18
N ILE A 16 -15.95 -10.68 -27.45
CA ILE A 16 -15.07 -9.56 -27.83
C ILE A 16 -13.57 -9.91 -27.64
N ILE A 17 -13.27 -10.92 -26.82
CA ILE A 17 -11.91 -11.31 -26.41
C ILE A 17 -11.43 -12.55 -27.18
N LYS A 18 -12.32 -13.19 -27.96
CA LYS A 18 -12.00 -14.33 -28.84
C LYS A 18 -11.00 -13.89 -29.92
N GLY A 19 -9.71 -14.13 -29.68
CA GLY A 19 -8.62 -13.86 -30.63
C GLY A 19 -7.46 -13.06 -30.05
N ILE A 20 -7.62 -12.44 -28.88
CA ILE A 20 -6.50 -11.83 -28.16
C ILE A 20 -5.72 -12.96 -27.48
N SER A 21 -4.41 -13.04 -27.73
CA SER A 21 -3.57 -14.04 -27.08
C SER A 21 -3.67 -13.91 -25.57
N LYS A 22 -3.83 -15.03 -24.86
CA LYS A 22 -3.97 -15.09 -23.41
C LYS A 22 -2.86 -14.32 -22.69
N ILE A 23 -1.66 -14.32 -23.24
CA ILE A 23 -0.50 -13.57 -22.73
C ILE A 23 -0.71 -12.06 -22.87
N TYR A 24 -1.23 -11.59 -24.01
CA TYR A 24 -1.52 -10.16 -24.20
C TYR A 24 -2.64 -9.69 -23.30
N LEU A 25 -3.67 -10.53 -23.07
CA LEU A 25 -4.75 -10.19 -22.16
C LEU A 25 -4.30 -10.20 -20.70
N LEU A 26 -3.44 -11.13 -20.31
CA LEU A 26 -2.82 -11.14 -18.98
C LEU A 26 -1.90 -9.94 -18.78
N ASN A 27 -1.08 -9.60 -19.78
CA ASN A 27 -0.26 -8.39 -19.75
C ASN A 27 -1.12 -7.12 -19.70
N TYR A 28 -2.20 -7.04 -20.47
CA TYR A 28 -3.14 -5.92 -20.45
C TYR A 28 -3.88 -5.82 -19.11
N LEU A 29 -4.26 -6.95 -18.49
CA LEU A 29 -4.86 -6.98 -17.16
C LEU A 29 -3.85 -6.70 -16.04
N GLN A 30 -2.57 -7.03 -16.23
CA GLN A 30 -1.48 -6.63 -15.34
C GLN A 30 -1.13 -5.14 -15.52
N GLU A 31 -1.25 -4.57 -16.71
CA GLU A 31 -1.16 -3.12 -16.96
C GLU A 31 -2.39 -2.38 -16.41
N VAL A 32 -3.54 -3.06 -16.32
CA VAL A 32 -4.79 -2.60 -15.69
C VAL A 32 -4.89 -3.11 -14.24
N THR A 33 -3.77 -3.24 -13.52
CA THR A 33 -3.84 -3.09 -12.06
C THR A 33 -4.31 -1.68 -11.78
N MET A 34 -5.55 -1.53 -11.30
CA MET A 34 -6.11 -0.23 -10.99
C MET A 34 -5.20 0.45 -9.95
N SER A 35 -4.78 1.69 -10.23
CA SER A 35 -4.06 2.50 -9.25
C SER A 35 -4.88 2.62 -7.96
N LYS A 36 -4.24 2.79 -6.79
CA LYS A 36 -5.00 3.05 -5.56
C LYS A 36 -5.85 4.31 -5.68
N ILE A 37 -5.41 5.29 -6.47
CA ILE A 37 -6.22 6.46 -6.83
C ILE A 37 -7.56 6.04 -7.45
N ASP A 38 -7.59 5.06 -8.35
CA ASP A 38 -8.80 4.58 -9.00
C ASP A 38 -9.64 3.66 -8.10
N GLU A 39 -9.00 2.83 -7.28
CA GLU A 39 -9.66 2.00 -6.27
C GLU A 39 -10.39 2.87 -5.23
N VAL A 40 -9.67 3.82 -4.61
CA VAL A 40 -10.22 4.74 -3.60
C VAL A 40 -11.33 5.61 -4.22
N ARG A 41 -11.16 6.09 -5.46
CA ARG A 41 -12.21 6.82 -6.17
C ARG A 41 -13.46 5.97 -6.36
N SER A 42 -13.31 4.71 -6.76
CA SER A 42 -14.43 3.79 -6.98
C SER A 42 -15.16 3.50 -5.68
N ALA A 43 -14.43 3.24 -4.60
CA ALA A 43 -14.98 3.07 -3.25
C ALA A 43 -15.71 4.33 -2.77
N MET A 44 -15.15 5.52 -3.03
CA MET A 44 -15.77 6.80 -2.64
C MET A 44 -17.12 7.00 -3.32
N VAL A 45 -17.21 6.69 -4.62
CA VAL A 45 -18.47 6.76 -5.38
C VAL A 45 -19.48 5.72 -4.87
N ALA A 46 -19.04 4.53 -4.49
CA ALA A 46 -19.90 3.51 -3.90
C ALA A 46 -20.47 3.99 -2.55
N ALA A 47 -19.63 4.50 -1.65
CA ALA A 47 -20.03 5.07 -0.37
C ALA A 47 -21.03 6.24 -0.54
N MET A 48 -20.79 7.11 -1.52
CA MET A 48 -21.70 8.20 -1.87
C MET A 48 -23.10 7.67 -2.26
N LYS A 49 -23.17 6.63 -3.09
CA LYS A 49 -24.44 6.02 -3.52
C LYS A 49 -25.15 5.28 -2.40
N ALA A 50 -24.40 4.71 -1.46
CA ALA A 50 -24.91 4.03 -0.28
C ALA A 50 -25.35 4.99 0.84
N GLY A 51 -25.07 6.29 0.71
CA GLY A 51 -25.37 7.29 1.76
C GLY A 51 -24.41 7.24 2.96
N GLU A 52 -23.27 6.57 2.82
CA GLU A 52 -22.27 6.39 3.87
C GLU A 52 -21.36 7.62 3.98
N LYS A 53 -21.91 8.71 4.54
CA LYS A 53 -21.25 10.03 4.56
C LYS A 53 -19.83 10.00 5.14
N GLU A 54 -19.65 9.42 6.32
CA GLU A 54 -18.35 9.39 7.02
C GLU A 54 -17.29 8.60 6.25
N ARG A 55 -17.69 7.48 5.64
CA ARG A 55 -16.82 6.67 4.78
C ARG A 55 -16.44 7.44 3.53
N LYS A 56 -17.41 8.07 2.85
CA LYS A 56 -17.17 8.90 1.67
C LYS A 56 -16.23 10.07 1.98
N ASP A 57 -16.36 10.70 3.14
CA ASP A 57 -15.49 11.81 3.55
C ASP A 57 -14.07 11.33 3.81
N SER A 58 -13.89 10.20 4.50
CA SER A 58 -12.58 9.57 4.68
C SER A 58 -11.93 9.24 3.34
N LEU A 59 -12.64 8.54 2.44
CA LEU A 59 -12.14 8.19 1.11
C LEU A 59 -11.79 9.43 0.26
N SER A 60 -12.56 10.52 0.41
CA SER A 60 -12.27 11.79 -0.27
C SER A 60 -10.97 12.42 0.20
N MET A 61 -10.66 12.33 1.50
CA MET A 61 -9.41 12.84 2.07
C MET A 61 -8.22 12.01 1.57
N LEU A 62 -8.32 10.67 1.64
CA LEU A 62 -7.27 9.77 1.14
C LEU A 62 -7.01 9.98 -0.35
N LEU A 63 -8.07 10.07 -1.17
CA LEU A 63 -7.95 10.34 -2.59
C LEU A 63 -7.23 11.67 -2.87
N SER A 64 -7.49 12.68 -2.05
CA SER A 64 -6.84 13.99 -2.17
C SER A 64 -5.35 13.89 -1.82
N ALA A 65 -5.00 13.17 -0.75
CA ALA A 65 -3.60 12.95 -0.37
C ALA A 65 -2.81 12.24 -1.48
N LEU A 66 -3.38 11.18 -2.08
CA LEU A 66 -2.77 10.47 -3.20
C LEU A 66 -2.58 11.38 -4.42
N LYS A 67 -3.62 12.13 -4.80
CA LYS A 67 -3.54 13.07 -5.95
C LYS A 67 -2.54 14.19 -5.71
N ASN A 68 -2.50 14.76 -4.50
CA ASN A 68 -1.56 15.81 -4.15
C ASN A 68 -0.13 15.30 -4.27
N LYS A 69 0.14 14.07 -3.79
CA LYS A 69 1.46 13.44 -3.95
C LYS A 69 1.84 13.26 -5.43
N ALA A 70 0.90 12.84 -6.29
CA ALA A 70 1.14 12.73 -7.73
C ALA A 70 1.43 14.10 -8.38
N ILE A 71 0.67 15.13 -7.99
CA ILE A 71 0.88 16.51 -8.46
C ILE A 71 2.26 17.03 -8.06
N ASP A 72 2.64 16.83 -6.79
CA ASP A 72 3.95 17.24 -6.26
C ASP A 72 5.10 16.54 -7.00
N LYS A 73 4.90 15.26 -7.31
CA LYS A 73 5.85 14.42 -8.05
C LYS A 73 5.92 14.78 -9.55
N ARG A 74 4.83 15.33 -10.11
CA ARG A 74 4.62 15.63 -11.54
C ARG A 74 4.67 14.39 -12.45
N GLU A 75 4.41 13.23 -11.90
CA GLU A 75 4.28 11.95 -12.60
C GLU A 75 3.35 11.03 -11.81
N ASP A 76 2.97 9.92 -12.41
CA ASP A 76 2.16 8.90 -11.75
C ASP A 76 2.92 8.30 -10.55
N LEU A 77 2.16 7.92 -9.52
CA LEU A 77 2.72 7.24 -8.37
C LEU A 77 2.99 5.79 -8.72
N THR A 78 4.13 5.30 -8.26
CA THR A 78 4.36 3.86 -8.16
C THR A 78 3.51 3.29 -7.03
N GLU A 79 3.17 2.00 -7.11
CA GLU A 79 2.43 1.31 -6.05
C GLU A 79 3.06 1.50 -4.66
N GLN A 80 4.40 1.50 -4.60
CA GLN A 80 5.16 1.74 -3.37
C GLN A 80 4.89 3.13 -2.79
N GLU A 81 4.81 4.16 -3.63
CA GLU A 81 4.52 5.53 -3.20
C GLU A 81 3.06 5.70 -2.78
N GLU A 82 2.14 5.03 -3.47
CA GLU A 82 0.73 4.99 -3.04
C GLU A 82 0.59 4.34 -1.66
N ASN A 83 1.29 3.22 -1.44
CA ASN A 83 1.39 2.55 -0.14
C ASN A 83 1.93 3.50 0.95
N GLU A 84 3.00 4.23 0.66
CA GLU A 84 3.56 5.20 1.60
C GLU A 84 2.58 6.31 1.96
N VAL A 85 1.79 6.81 1.01
CA VAL A 85 0.74 7.80 1.28
C VAL A 85 -0.31 7.22 2.20
N VAL A 86 -0.83 6.02 1.92
CA VAL A 86 -1.84 5.38 2.78
C VAL A 86 -1.33 5.19 4.20
N LEU A 87 -0.13 4.63 4.36
CA LEU A 87 0.48 4.40 5.68
C LEU A 87 0.73 5.71 6.43
N LYS A 88 1.14 6.77 5.72
CA LYS A 88 1.33 8.10 6.30
C LYS A 88 0.00 8.66 6.83
N GLU A 89 -1.08 8.58 6.05
CA GLU A 89 -2.40 9.08 6.46
C GLU A 89 -2.96 8.29 7.66
N ILE A 90 -2.76 6.96 7.69
CA ILE A 90 -3.10 6.12 8.86
C ILE A 90 -2.34 6.59 10.09
N LYS A 91 -1.02 6.76 9.96
CA LYS A 91 -0.17 7.20 11.07
C LYS A 91 -0.58 8.56 11.60
N GLN A 92 -0.80 9.55 10.74
CA GLN A 92 -1.22 10.88 11.15
C GLN A 92 -2.59 10.87 11.84
N THR A 93 -3.51 10.01 11.39
CA THR A 93 -4.82 9.86 12.03
C THR A 93 -4.69 9.17 13.40
N LYS A 94 -3.79 8.18 13.55
CA LYS A 94 -3.47 7.54 14.84
C LYS A 94 -2.84 8.54 15.82
N GLU A 95 -1.89 9.35 15.37
CA GLU A 95 -1.30 10.43 16.18
C GLU A 95 -2.37 11.45 16.61
N THR A 96 -3.29 11.81 15.73
CA THR A 96 -4.42 12.70 16.07
C THR A 96 -5.34 12.07 17.11
N LEU A 97 -5.65 10.78 16.96
CA LEU A 97 -6.45 10.02 17.94
C LEU A 97 -5.78 9.98 19.32
N GLU A 98 -4.48 9.71 19.37
CA GLU A 98 -3.70 9.65 20.62
C GLU A 98 -3.63 11.01 21.34
N LEU A 99 -3.57 12.10 20.59
CA LEU A 99 -3.56 13.47 21.13
C LEU A 99 -4.95 13.99 21.50
N THR A 100 -6.02 13.29 21.09
CA THR A 100 -7.40 13.71 21.35
C THR A 100 -7.82 13.36 22.78
N PRO A 101 -8.31 14.33 23.57
CA PRO A 101 -8.85 14.06 24.90
C PRO A 101 -9.98 13.03 24.90
N ALA A 102 -10.00 12.13 25.89
CA ALA A 102 -10.96 11.01 25.94
C ALA A 102 -12.44 11.43 26.03
N ASP A 103 -12.71 12.66 26.50
CA ASP A 103 -14.05 13.24 26.57
C ASP A 103 -14.56 13.76 25.21
N ARG A 104 -13.66 13.98 24.24
CA ARG A 104 -14.00 14.34 22.85
C ARG A 104 -14.33 13.11 22.00
N THR A 105 -15.36 12.39 22.46
CA THR A 105 -15.84 11.14 21.85
C THR A 105 -16.21 11.28 20.38
N ASP A 106 -16.67 12.47 19.95
CA ASP A 106 -16.95 12.80 18.55
C ASP A 106 -15.70 12.64 17.66
N ILE A 107 -14.57 13.25 18.08
CA ILE A 107 -13.31 13.22 17.34
C ILE A 107 -12.68 11.82 17.41
N VAL A 108 -12.75 11.19 18.58
CA VAL A 108 -12.23 9.82 18.79
C VAL A 108 -12.88 8.84 17.82
N GLU A 109 -14.21 8.85 17.73
CA GLU A 109 -14.94 7.94 16.84
C GLU A 109 -14.72 8.29 15.37
N GLU A 110 -14.62 9.57 15.00
CA GLU A 110 -14.26 9.99 13.64
C GLU A 110 -12.87 9.44 13.24
N CYS A 111 -11.88 9.57 14.11
CA CYS A 111 -10.53 9.08 13.84
C CYS A 111 -10.49 7.55 13.70
N LYS A 112 -11.16 6.82 14.60
CA LYS A 112 -11.24 5.35 14.52
C LYS A 112 -11.87 4.88 13.21
N LYS A 113 -12.99 5.49 12.82
CA LYS A 113 -13.67 5.16 11.55
C LYS A 113 -12.78 5.48 10.35
N ARG A 114 -12.09 6.62 10.35
CA ARG A 114 -11.17 7.00 9.28
C ARG A 114 -10.00 6.02 9.18
N ILE A 115 -9.40 5.64 10.30
CA ILE A 115 -8.33 4.62 10.35
C ILE A 115 -8.83 3.31 9.74
N ALA A 116 -10.00 2.82 10.17
CA ALA A 116 -10.56 1.58 9.64
C ALA A 116 -10.76 1.63 8.12
N VAL A 117 -11.26 2.75 7.58
CA VAL A 117 -11.42 2.94 6.13
C VAL A 117 -10.07 2.96 5.42
N TYR A 118 -9.04 3.61 5.97
CA TYR A 118 -7.72 3.66 5.36
C TYR A 118 -7.00 2.31 5.39
N GLU A 119 -7.20 1.52 6.44
CA GLU A 119 -6.62 0.18 6.59
C GLU A 119 -7.10 -0.79 5.50
N GLU A 120 -8.27 -0.57 4.91
CA GLU A 120 -8.74 -1.33 3.73
C GLU A 120 -7.85 -1.15 2.49
N PHE A 121 -7.10 -0.04 2.42
CA PHE A 121 -6.17 0.27 1.34
C PHE A 121 -4.72 0.15 1.79
N ALA A 122 -4.45 -0.28 3.02
CA ALA A 122 -3.08 -0.49 3.47
C ALA A 122 -2.49 -1.73 2.79
N PRO A 123 -1.20 -1.72 2.43
CA PRO A 123 -0.55 -2.95 2.00
C PRO A 123 -0.45 -3.94 3.17
N HIS A 124 -0.21 -5.20 2.84
CA HIS A 124 0.25 -6.15 3.84
C HIS A 124 1.60 -5.67 4.40
N MET A 125 1.64 -5.43 5.70
CA MET A 125 2.86 -5.03 6.39
C MET A 125 3.64 -6.27 6.77
N MET A 126 4.90 -6.32 6.35
CA MET A 126 5.83 -7.38 6.71
C MET A 126 6.04 -7.42 8.22
N ASP A 127 5.99 -8.62 8.78
CA ASP A 127 6.40 -8.86 10.16
C ASP A 127 7.93 -8.98 10.31
N GLU A 128 8.38 -9.16 11.54
CA GLU A 128 9.80 -9.27 11.85
C GLU A 128 10.47 -10.46 11.15
N ASP A 129 9.78 -11.60 11.02
CA ASP A 129 10.34 -12.82 10.45
C ASP A 129 10.38 -12.74 8.92
N GLU A 130 9.37 -12.14 8.30
CA GLU A 130 9.36 -11.81 6.88
C GLU A 130 10.48 -10.83 6.54
N ILE A 131 10.68 -9.78 7.33
CA ILE A 131 11.79 -8.82 7.15
C ILE A 131 13.14 -9.55 7.23
N LYS A 132 13.34 -10.43 8.23
CA LYS A 132 14.57 -11.24 8.35
C LYS A 132 14.78 -12.14 7.13
N SER A 133 13.72 -12.75 6.61
CA SER A 133 13.79 -13.58 5.41
C SER A 133 14.25 -12.78 4.20
N VAL A 134 13.64 -11.61 3.97
CA VAL A 134 14.00 -10.73 2.85
C VAL A 134 15.44 -10.22 2.99
N ILE A 135 15.87 -9.84 4.19
CA ILE A 135 17.28 -9.45 4.43
C ILE A 135 18.22 -10.61 4.10
N SER A 136 17.90 -11.82 4.54
CA SER A 136 18.71 -13.01 4.28
C SER A 136 18.83 -13.32 2.79
N GLU A 137 17.76 -13.14 2.02
CA GLU A 137 17.80 -13.28 0.56
C GLU A 137 18.69 -12.23 -0.10
N VAL A 138 18.61 -10.97 0.34
CA VAL A 138 19.46 -9.88 -0.17
C VAL A 138 20.93 -10.13 0.16
N LEU A 139 21.24 -10.60 1.37
CA LEU A 139 22.61 -10.94 1.75
C LEU A 139 23.18 -12.07 0.87
N LYS A 140 22.38 -13.13 0.65
CA LYS A 140 22.74 -14.24 -0.23
C LYS A 140 22.97 -13.78 -1.68
N SER A 141 22.08 -12.94 -2.23
CA SER A 141 22.22 -12.46 -3.60
C SER A 141 23.45 -11.58 -3.79
N LEU A 142 23.88 -10.88 -2.74
CA LEU A 142 25.08 -10.05 -2.73
C LEU A 142 26.36 -10.83 -2.40
N GLY A 143 26.25 -12.10 -1.98
CA GLY A 143 27.36 -12.94 -1.54
C GLY A 143 27.98 -12.47 -0.23
N ILE A 144 27.17 -11.96 0.70
CA ILE A 144 27.62 -11.41 1.98
C ILE A 144 27.19 -12.36 3.10
N ASP A 145 28.15 -13.07 3.69
CA ASP A 145 27.89 -13.97 4.83
C ASP A 145 27.98 -13.25 6.18
N ALA A 146 28.83 -12.22 6.28
CA ALA A 146 29.04 -11.41 7.47
C ALA A 146 28.95 -9.92 7.11
N PRO A 147 27.77 -9.28 7.21
CA PRO A 147 27.59 -7.91 6.79
C PRO A 147 28.30 -6.94 7.75
N THR A 148 29.05 -5.99 7.19
CA THR A 148 29.75 -4.96 7.96
C THR A 148 29.17 -3.57 7.71
N GLY A 149 29.55 -2.60 8.55
CA GLY A 149 29.21 -1.18 8.35
C GLY A 149 29.46 -0.65 6.93
N LYS A 150 30.47 -1.17 6.23
CA LYS A 150 30.81 -0.77 4.85
C LYS A 150 29.82 -1.33 3.82
N ASP A 151 29.21 -2.47 4.10
CA ASP A 151 28.26 -3.14 3.20
C ASP A 151 26.85 -2.55 3.28
N LYS A 152 26.55 -1.84 4.37
CA LYS A 152 25.20 -1.30 4.66
C LYS A 152 24.61 -0.54 3.47
N GLY A 153 25.38 0.34 2.83
CA GLY A 153 24.89 1.11 1.68
C GLY A 153 24.49 0.23 0.48
N ARG A 154 25.28 -0.82 0.22
CA ARG A 154 25.02 -1.79 -0.85
C ARG A 154 23.82 -2.67 -0.53
N ILE A 155 23.71 -3.15 0.72
CA ILE A 155 22.56 -3.95 1.20
C ILE A 155 21.27 -3.13 1.09
N MET A 156 21.28 -1.89 1.59
CA MET A 156 20.10 -1.01 1.55
C MET A 156 19.64 -0.70 0.13
N LYS A 157 20.56 -0.61 -0.84
CA LYS A 157 20.20 -0.38 -2.24
C LYS A 157 19.32 -1.50 -2.81
N GLU A 158 19.61 -2.75 -2.47
CA GLU A 158 18.83 -3.92 -2.92
C GLU A 158 17.63 -4.22 -2.02
N LEU A 159 17.74 -3.91 -0.72
CA LEU A 159 16.71 -4.18 0.27
C LEU A 159 15.53 -3.22 0.15
N MET A 160 15.80 -1.92 -0.02
CA MET A 160 14.75 -0.88 -0.01
C MET A 160 13.63 -1.13 -1.02
N PRO A 161 13.90 -1.47 -2.30
CA PRO A 161 12.84 -1.77 -3.26
C PRO A 161 11.92 -2.93 -2.85
N LYS A 162 12.38 -3.83 -1.96
CA LYS A 162 11.61 -5.00 -1.49
C LYS A 162 10.77 -4.73 -0.25
N VAL A 163 11.15 -3.74 0.56
CA VAL A 163 10.54 -3.49 1.89
C VAL A 163 9.90 -2.11 2.01
N LYS A 164 10.22 -1.17 1.11
CA LYS A 164 9.71 0.19 1.14
C LYS A 164 8.19 0.20 0.91
N GLY A 165 7.48 0.91 1.77
CA GLY A 165 6.02 0.99 1.73
C GLY A 165 5.30 -0.26 2.23
N VAL A 166 6.01 -1.34 2.58
CA VAL A 166 5.41 -2.59 3.09
C VAL A 166 6.08 -3.09 4.38
N ALA A 167 7.02 -2.34 4.95
CA ALA A 167 7.67 -2.64 6.22
C ALA A 167 8.01 -1.34 6.97
N ASP A 168 8.10 -1.41 8.31
CA ASP A 168 8.58 -0.28 9.10
C ASP A 168 10.10 -0.10 8.90
N GLY A 169 10.50 1.04 8.31
CA GLY A 169 11.90 1.34 8.04
C GLY A 169 12.78 1.38 9.29
N LYS A 170 12.26 1.72 10.47
CA LYS A 170 13.01 1.63 11.73
C LYS A 170 13.26 0.18 12.11
N LEU A 171 12.23 -0.67 12.02
CA LEU A 171 12.35 -2.10 12.30
C LEU A 171 13.33 -2.77 11.34
N VAL A 172 13.23 -2.48 10.03
CA VAL A 172 14.18 -2.95 9.01
C VAL A 172 15.63 -2.55 9.37
N ASN A 173 15.85 -1.27 9.74
CA ASN A 173 17.19 -0.80 10.13
C ASN A 173 17.69 -1.47 11.42
N GLN A 174 16.81 -1.73 12.37
CA GLN A 174 17.13 -2.39 13.63
C GLN A 174 17.55 -3.85 13.40
N ILE A 175 16.77 -4.61 12.62
CA ILE A 175 17.05 -6.01 12.30
C ILE A 175 18.34 -6.11 11.46
N LEU A 176 18.51 -5.25 10.44
CA LEU A 176 19.76 -5.24 9.69
C LEU A 176 20.95 -4.93 10.60
N GLY A 177 20.80 -3.96 11.50
CA GLY A 177 21.83 -3.58 12.46
C GLY A 177 22.23 -4.70 13.42
N SER A 178 21.28 -5.54 13.86
CA SER A 178 21.57 -6.68 14.75
C SER A 178 22.27 -7.85 14.05
N LEU A 179 22.17 -7.93 12.71
CA LEU A 179 22.86 -8.93 11.89
C LEU A 179 24.29 -8.51 11.50
N MET A 180 24.67 -7.25 11.72
CA MET A 180 25.97 -6.70 11.35
C MET A 180 27.02 -6.89 12.44
N GLN A 181 28.29 -7.04 12.02
CA GLN A 181 29.47 -7.07 12.89
C GLN A 181 30.15 -5.70 13.03
#